data_AF-A0A964IK73-F1
#
_entry.id   AF-A0A964IK73-F1
#
_cell.length_a   1.000
_cell.length_b   1.000
_cell.length_c   1.000
_cell.angle_alpha   90.00
_cell.angle_beta   90.00
_cell.angle_gamma   90.00
#
_symmetry.space_group_name_H-M   'P 1'
#
loop_
_entity.id
_entity.type
_entity.pdbx_description
1 polymer ?
#
loop_
_entity_poly.entity_id
_entity_poly.type
_entity_poly.pdbx_seq_one_letter_code
_entity_poly.pdbx_strand_id
1 'polypeptide(L)'
;GWRLYLPESWASDDTRRKDAGVPPEVTFKTKPELALELIDQARSWGLADRIVLADGGYGEVTEFREALEARQVPYAVGIGPQVGVWPKPPTVTQRAYSGKGRPATRWVYGTQRPPSVKDVALKARGWKTIRWREGTKGWLTSRFLSVRVRPSHGYHAGEPPHKEVWLLIEWPAEEPEPTKYFFCDLPPTYTLRRLVRVTKCRWAIEQDYHQLKEELGLDHYEGRTWAGWHHHVTLTMLAHAFLTLEAQRTKTHFWVDPASDAP
;
A
#
# COMPACT_ATOMS: atom_id res chain seq x y z
N GLY A 1 -6.59 -6.51 -11.71
CA GLY A 1 -7.15 -5.91 -12.93
C GLY A 1 -6.41 -4.62 -13.24
N TRP A 2 -6.57 -4.08 -14.44
CA TRP A 2 -5.91 -2.85 -14.87
C TRP A 2 -6.91 -1.71 -15.08
N ARG A 3 -6.43 -0.49 -14.89
CA ARG A 3 -7.14 0.75 -15.23
C ARG A 3 -6.17 1.68 -15.94
N LEU A 4 -6.60 2.25 -17.06
CA LEU A 4 -5.84 3.28 -17.74
C LEU A 4 -5.98 4.59 -16.96
N TYR A 5 -4.86 5.16 -16.54
CA TYR A 5 -4.86 6.51 -15.97
C TYR A 5 -4.99 7.51 -17.12
N LEU A 6 -6.14 8.20 -17.18
CA LEU A 6 -6.40 9.26 -18.14
C LEU A 6 -6.10 10.61 -17.45
N PRO A 7 -5.06 11.36 -17.86
CA PRO A 7 -4.78 12.67 -17.29
C PRO A 7 -5.95 13.64 -17.47
N GLU A 8 -6.08 14.63 -16.59
CA GLU A 8 -7.17 15.62 -16.64
C GLU A 8 -7.25 16.35 -17.99
N SER A 9 -6.09 16.68 -18.57
CA SER A 9 -6.00 17.29 -19.90
C SER A 9 -6.57 16.44 -21.04
N TRP A 10 -6.63 15.11 -20.87
CA TRP A 10 -7.28 14.19 -21.80
C TRP A 10 -8.74 13.97 -21.45
N ALA A 11 -9.07 13.85 -20.16
CA ALA A 11 -10.44 13.64 -19.70
C ALA A 11 -11.36 14.84 -20.03
N SER A 12 -10.78 16.04 -20.14
CA SER A 12 -11.50 17.28 -20.47
C SER A 12 -11.46 17.66 -21.97
N ASP A 13 -10.82 16.86 -22.83
CA ASP A 13 -10.73 17.12 -24.28
C ASP A 13 -11.67 16.18 -25.05
N ASP A 14 -12.86 16.69 -25.39
CA ASP A 14 -13.90 15.93 -26.09
C ASP A 14 -13.45 15.40 -27.46
N THR A 15 -12.58 16.14 -28.16
CA THR A 15 -12.08 15.72 -29.48
C THR A 15 -11.18 14.51 -29.32
N ARG A 16 -10.17 14.61 -28.44
CA ARG A 16 -9.25 13.49 -28.16
C ARG A 16 -9.98 12.26 -27.63
N ARG A 17 -10.99 12.44 -26.77
CA ARG A 17 -11.80 11.35 -26.23
C ARG A 17 -12.58 10.63 -27.33
N LYS A 18 -13.22 11.38 -28.24
CA LYS A 18 -13.95 10.81 -29.38
C LYS A 18 -13.00 10.06 -30.31
N ASP A 19 -11.87 10.67 -30.66
CA ASP A 19 -10.88 10.07 -31.58
C ASP A 19 -10.29 8.77 -31.00
N ALA A 20 -10.03 8.72 -29.70
CA ALA A 20 -9.54 7.53 -29.01
C ALA A 20 -10.66 6.55 -28.61
N GLY A 21 -11.94 6.88 -28.82
CA GLY A 21 -13.07 6.04 -28.42
C GLY A 21 -13.22 5.86 -26.90
N VAL A 22 -12.85 6.87 -26.12
CA VAL A 22 -13.02 6.88 -24.66
C VAL A 22 -14.53 6.98 -24.32
N PRO A 23 -15.09 6.08 -23.49
CA PRO A 23 -16.49 6.13 -23.12
C PRO A 23 -16.88 7.47 -22.43
N PRO A 24 -18.12 7.95 -22.62
CA PRO A 24 -18.57 9.23 -22.08
C PRO A 24 -18.56 9.29 -20.55
N GLU A 25 -18.79 8.16 -19.88
CA GLU A 25 -18.80 8.01 -18.42
C GLU A 25 -17.40 8.06 -17.79
N VAL A 26 -16.33 7.91 -18.58
CA VAL A 26 -14.96 7.99 -18.07
C VAL A 26 -14.60 9.45 -17.82
N THR A 27 -14.46 9.80 -16.54
CA THR A 27 -13.98 11.10 -16.07
C THR A 27 -12.56 10.99 -15.54
N PHE A 28 -11.92 12.13 -15.30
CA PHE A 28 -10.65 12.18 -14.60
C PHE A 28 -10.77 11.50 -13.23
N LYS A 29 -9.78 10.68 -12.88
CA LYS A 29 -9.59 10.08 -11.57
C LYS A 29 -8.11 10.03 -11.25
N THR A 30 -7.79 10.35 -10.01
CA THR A 30 -6.45 10.19 -9.46
C THR A 30 -6.06 8.71 -9.37
N LYS A 31 -4.76 8.42 -9.27
CA LYS A 31 -4.29 7.03 -9.11
C LYS A 31 -4.85 6.34 -7.85
N PRO A 32 -4.92 7.00 -6.67
CA PRO A 32 -5.56 6.40 -5.50
C PRO A 32 -7.04 6.05 -5.72
N GLU A 33 -7.81 6.91 -6.38
CA GLU A 33 -9.22 6.63 -6.70
C GLU A 33 -9.35 5.40 -7.62
N LEU A 34 -8.54 5.33 -8.68
CA LEU A 34 -8.51 4.16 -9.56
C LEU A 34 -8.11 2.87 -8.82
N ALA A 35 -7.17 2.96 -7.88
CA ALA A 35 -6.76 1.82 -7.07
C ALA A 35 -7.88 1.35 -6.13
N LEU A 36 -8.61 2.27 -5.51
CA LEU A 36 -9.76 1.95 -4.66
C LEU A 36 -10.88 1.28 -5.47
N GLU A 37 -11.16 1.74 -6.68
CA GLU A 37 -12.14 1.11 -7.57
C GLU A 37 -11.72 -0.30 -7.99
N LEU A 38 -10.43 -0.52 -8.23
CA LEU A 38 -9.90 -1.85 -8.50
C LEU A 38 -10.02 -2.78 -7.30
N ILE A 39 -9.83 -2.26 -6.09
CA ILE A 39 -10.04 -3.02 -4.84
C ILE A 39 -11.53 -3.37 -4.70
N ASP A 40 -12.43 -2.41 -4.85
CA ASP A 40 -13.87 -2.63 -4.75
C ASP A 40 -14.36 -3.64 -5.81
N GLN A 41 -13.83 -3.57 -7.03
CA GLN A 41 -14.08 -4.57 -8.07
C GLN A 41 -13.58 -5.97 -7.67
N ALA A 42 -12.34 -6.09 -7.17
CA ALA A 42 -11.80 -7.38 -6.75
C ALA A 42 -12.62 -8.00 -5.61
N ARG A 43 -13.11 -7.18 -4.67
CA ARG A 43 -14.00 -7.64 -3.60
C ARG A 43 -15.35 -8.14 -4.15
N SER A 44 -15.90 -7.48 -5.17
CA SER A 44 -17.12 -7.95 -5.84
C SER A 44 -16.97 -9.32 -6.51
N TRP A 45 -15.73 -9.74 -6.80
CA TRP A 45 -15.40 -11.07 -7.31
C TRP A 45 -15.13 -12.11 -6.21
N GLY A 46 -15.44 -11.81 -4.95
CA GLY A 46 -15.26 -12.73 -3.82
C GLY A 46 -13.87 -12.69 -3.19
N LEU A 47 -13.01 -11.72 -3.54
CA LEU A 47 -11.69 -11.54 -2.91
C LEU A 47 -11.74 -10.57 -1.71
N ALA A 48 -12.80 -10.63 -0.91
CA ALA A 48 -13.04 -9.67 0.17
C ALA A 48 -12.07 -9.78 1.35
N ASP A 49 -11.55 -10.98 1.63
CA ASP A 49 -10.72 -11.27 2.81
C ASP A 49 -9.21 -11.19 2.53
N ARG A 50 -8.81 -10.36 1.56
CA ARG A 50 -7.41 -10.22 1.12
C ARG A 50 -6.77 -8.95 1.70
N ILE A 51 -5.46 -9.03 1.94
CA ILE A 51 -4.65 -7.89 2.40
C ILE A 51 -4.22 -7.08 1.18
N VAL A 52 -4.43 -5.76 1.23
CA VAL A 52 -3.93 -4.84 0.20
C VAL A 52 -2.46 -4.50 0.45
N LEU A 53 -1.63 -4.65 -0.59
CA LEU A 53 -0.22 -4.25 -0.58
C LEU A 53 -0.01 -3.10 -1.58
N ALA A 54 0.66 -2.03 -1.15
CA ALA A 54 0.98 -0.88 -2.01
C ALA A 54 2.34 -0.24 -1.64
N ASP A 55 2.90 0.60 -2.50
CA ASP A 55 4.15 1.34 -2.22
C ASP A 55 3.88 2.69 -1.54
N GLY A 56 4.97 3.41 -1.26
CA GLY A 56 4.98 4.80 -0.81
C GLY A 56 4.09 5.74 -1.63
N GLY A 57 3.95 5.52 -2.94
CA GLY A 57 3.12 6.37 -3.78
C GLY A 57 1.63 6.36 -3.38
N TYR A 58 1.16 5.25 -2.82
CA TYR A 58 -0.19 5.14 -2.26
C TYR A 58 -0.20 5.27 -0.74
N GLY A 59 0.80 4.67 -0.07
CA GLY A 59 0.82 4.60 1.37
C GLY A 59 1.11 5.92 2.05
N GLU A 60 1.67 6.92 1.36
CA GLU A 60 1.76 8.30 1.87
C GLU A 60 0.43 9.08 1.73
N VAL A 61 -0.41 8.71 0.77
CA VAL A 61 -1.72 9.33 0.55
C VAL A 61 -2.66 8.97 1.70
N THR A 62 -3.06 9.99 2.45
CA THR A 62 -3.85 9.82 3.67
C THR A 62 -5.25 9.33 3.39
N GLU A 63 -5.88 9.96 2.41
CA GLU A 63 -7.23 9.66 1.93
C GLU A 63 -7.31 8.22 1.42
N PHE A 64 -6.22 7.71 0.82
CA PHE A 64 -6.14 6.32 0.39
C PHE A 64 -6.17 5.36 1.58
N ARG A 65 -5.37 5.62 2.62
CA ARG A 65 -5.38 4.79 3.84
C ARG A 65 -6.75 4.85 4.49
N GLU A 66 -7.29 6.04 4.76
CA GLU A 66 -8.61 6.22 5.37
C GLU A 66 -9.73 5.52 4.58
N ALA A 67 -9.66 5.55 3.25
CA ALA A 67 -10.58 4.84 2.39
C ALA A 67 -10.49 3.31 2.54
N LEU A 68 -9.31 2.74 2.76
CA LEU A 68 -9.14 1.32 3.10
C LEU A 68 -9.70 1.01 4.49
N GLU A 69 -9.45 1.89 5.46
CA GLU A 69 -9.96 1.73 6.83
C GLU A 69 -11.50 1.74 6.87
N ALA A 70 -12.13 2.69 6.19
CA ALA A 70 -13.58 2.80 6.08
C ALA A 70 -14.21 1.56 5.41
N ARG A 71 -13.47 0.92 4.49
CA ARG A 71 -13.85 -0.33 3.83
C ARG A 71 -13.59 -1.58 4.67
N GLN A 72 -12.94 -1.42 5.83
CA GLN A 72 -12.44 -2.49 6.69
C GLN A 72 -11.50 -3.45 5.95
N VAL A 73 -10.69 -2.92 5.02
CA VAL A 73 -9.74 -3.70 4.24
C VAL A 73 -8.38 -3.68 4.93
N PRO A 74 -7.86 -4.84 5.39
CA PRO A 74 -6.54 -4.89 5.97
C PRO A 74 -5.49 -4.54 4.93
N TYR A 75 -4.45 -3.80 5.33
CA TYR A 75 -3.42 -3.36 4.41
C TYR A 75 -2.02 -3.40 4.99
N ALA A 76 -1.02 -3.47 4.11
CA ALA A 76 0.36 -3.14 4.40
C ALA A 76 0.94 -2.30 3.26
N VAL A 77 1.14 -1.02 3.51
CA VAL A 77 1.52 -0.03 2.49
C VAL A 77 2.87 0.60 2.82
N GLY A 78 3.73 0.72 1.82
CA GLY A 78 5.02 1.41 1.96
C GLY A 78 4.81 2.90 2.25
N ILE A 79 5.75 3.51 2.97
CA ILE A 79 5.75 4.95 3.28
C ILE A 79 7.18 5.50 3.24
N GLY A 80 7.31 6.81 3.07
CA GLY A 80 8.58 7.51 3.13
C GLY A 80 9.11 7.75 4.55
N PRO A 81 10.42 8.02 4.68
CA PRO A 81 11.09 8.19 5.97
C PRO A 81 10.61 9.41 6.78
N GLN A 82 10.02 10.41 6.11
CA GLN A 82 9.60 11.68 6.71
C GLN A 82 8.15 11.67 7.22
N VAL A 83 7.41 10.59 7.01
CA VAL A 83 6.04 10.47 7.51
C VAL A 83 6.03 10.59 9.03
N GLY A 84 5.19 11.49 9.55
CA GLY A 84 5.07 11.74 10.98
C GLY A 84 4.22 10.68 11.68
N VAL A 85 4.63 10.30 12.90
CA VAL A 85 3.93 9.30 13.72
C VAL A 85 3.96 9.67 15.20
N TRP A 86 3.02 9.12 15.96
CA TRP A 86 3.00 9.15 17.42
C TRP A 86 3.31 7.74 17.96
N PRO A 87 4.55 7.47 18.44
CA PRO A 87 4.90 6.20 19.06
C PRO A 87 4.19 5.96 20.40
N LYS A 88 3.83 7.04 21.08
CA LYS A 88 2.95 7.04 22.25
C LYS A 88 1.76 7.94 21.93
N PRO A 89 0.54 7.59 22.36
CA PRO A 89 -0.61 8.47 22.21
C PRO A 89 -0.28 9.87 22.74
N PRO A 90 -0.49 10.93 21.94
CA PRO A 90 -0.19 12.28 22.38
C PRO A 90 -1.20 12.71 23.45
N THR A 91 -0.75 13.52 24.42
CA THR A 91 -1.66 14.18 25.35
C THR A 91 -2.39 15.29 24.60
N VAL A 92 -3.70 15.17 24.46
CA VAL A 92 -4.52 16.14 23.72
C VAL A 92 -5.50 16.82 24.66
N THR A 93 -5.73 18.12 24.44
CA THR A 93 -6.73 18.89 25.17
C THR A 93 -7.71 19.50 24.18
N GLN A 94 -9.01 19.41 24.46
CA GLN A 94 -10.00 20.25 23.80
C GLN A 94 -10.09 21.55 24.60
N ARG A 95 -10.07 22.71 23.93
CA ARG A 95 -10.27 23.98 24.64
C ARG A 95 -11.64 23.95 25.29
N ALA A 96 -11.69 24.13 26.61
CA ALA A 96 -12.93 24.24 27.34
C ALA A 96 -13.78 25.37 26.75
N TYR A 97 -15.04 25.07 26.46
CA TYR A 97 -15.98 26.03 25.91
C TYR A 97 -16.29 27.11 26.95
N SER A 98 -16.02 28.38 26.65
CA SER A 98 -16.08 29.47 27.64
C SER A 98 -17.01 30.65 27.27
N GLY A 99 -18.00 30.50 26.38
CA GLY A 99 -18.88 31.63 26.04
C GLY A 99 -20.03 31.35 25.07
N LYS A 100 -20.60 32.40 24.45
CA LYS A 100 -21.72 32.36 23.47
C LYS A 100 -21.24 32.16 22.02
N GLY A 101 -20.45 31.13 21.75
CA GLY A 101 -19.84 30.88 20.42
C GLY A 101 -20.02 29.45 19.92
N ARG A 102 -19.43 29.09 18.78
CA ARG A 102 -19.36 27.69 18.35
C ARG A 102 -18.34 26.94 19.22
N PRO A 103 -18.66 25.74 19.76
CA PRO A 103 -17.70 24.93 20.50
C PRO A 103 -16.38 24.71 19.75
N ALA A 104 -15.26 24.71 20.47
CA ALA A 104 -13.96 24.43 19.87
C ALA A 104 -13.91 22.98 19.40
N THR A 105 -13.85 22.77 18.08
CA THR A 105 -13.80 21.43 17.47
C THR A 105 -12.37 20.91 17.27
N ARG A 106 -11.36 21.77 17.45
CA ARG A 106 -9.94 21.42 17.23
C ARG A 106 -9.27 20.95 18.53
N TRP A 107 -8.53 19.86 18.41
CA TRP A 107 -7.64 19.32 19.42
C TRP A 107 -6.35 20.15 19.49
N VAL A 108 -5.87 20.39 20.72
CA VAL A 108 -4.62 21.09 21.02
C VAL A 108 -3.61 20.09 21.55
N TYR A 109 -2.48 19.99 20.85
CA TYR A 109 -1.37 19.07 21.14
C TYR A 109 -0.27 19.67 22.03
N GLY A 110 -0.43 20.93 22.45
CA GLY A 110 0.57 21.65 23.24
C GLY A 110 1.86 21.88 22.45
N THR A 111 3.01 21.59 23.07
CA THR A 111 4.34 21.71 22.45
C THR A 111 4.83 20.40 21.82
N GLN A 112 4.05 19.32 21.91
CA GLN A 112 4.41 18.02 21.36
C GLN A 112 4.42 18.08 19.84
N ARG A 113 5.41 17.42 19.22
CA ARG A 113 5.48 17.24 17.77
C ARG A 113 5.66 15.76 17.43
N PRO A 114 4.98 15.26 16.38
CA PRO A 114 5.18 13.89 15.94
C PRO A 114 6.58 13.74 15.34
N PRO A 115 7.42 12.79 15.81
CA PRO A 115 8.66 12.46 15.12
C PRO A 115 8.40 11.82 13.75
N SER A 116 9.38 11.89 12.86
CA SER A 116 9.36 11.12 11.61
C SER A 116 9.54 9.62 11.90
N VAL A 117 9.06 8.75 11.00
CA VAL A 117 9.32 7.31 11.12
C VAL A 117 10.81 6.97 11.09
N LYS A 118 11.63 7.77 10.39
CA LYS A 118 13.10 7.65 10.41
C LYS A 118 13.66 7.94 11.81
N ASP A 119 13.23 9.02 12.46
CA ASP A 119 13.69 9.35 13.81
C ASP A 119 13.29 8.27 14.82
N VAL A 120 12.10 7.69 14.67
CA VAL A 120 11.65 6.57 15.48
C VAL A 120 12.57 5.36 15.26
N ALA A 121 12.88 5.02 14.01
CA ALA A 121 13.75 3.91 13.67
C ALA A 121 15.17 4.07 14.24
N LEU A 122 15.79 5.25 14.08
CA LEU A 122 17.15 5.52 14.54
C LEU A 122 17.29 5.44 16.07
N LYS A 123 16.22 5.73 16.82
CA LYS A 123 16.20 5.66 18.29
C LYS A 123 15.76 4.30 18.82
N ALA A 124 15.23 3.43 17.96
CA ALA A 124 14.67 2.16 18.38
C ALA A 124 15.75 1.11 18.69
N ARG A 125 15.39 0.20 19.59
CA ARG A 125 16.19 -0.97 19.97
C ARG A 125 15.40 -2.25 19.68
N GLY A 126 16.05 -3.40 19.74
CA GLY A 126 15.36 -4.69 19.59
C GLY A 126 15.12 -5.14 18.14
N TRP A 127 15.98 -4.69 17.22
CA TRP A 127 16.02 -5.18 15.85
C TRP A 127 16.24 -6.69 15.81
N LYS A 128 15.50 -7.39 14.93
CA LYS A 128 15.60 -8.85 14.76
C LYS A 128 15.92 -9.19 13.32
N THR A 129 16.89 -10.08 13.12
CA THR A 129 17.17 -10.66 11.80
C THR A 129 16.07 -11.66 11.45
N ILE A 130 15.39 -11.44 10.32
CA ILE A 130 14.32 -12.31 9.83
C ILE A 130 14.70 -12.83 8.45
N ARG A 131 14.56 -14.15 8.27
CA ARG A 131 14.54 -14.81 6.97
C ARG A 131 13.09 -15.06 6.54
N TRP A 132 12.78 -14.87 5.26
CA TRP A 132 11.39 -14.99 4.78
C TRP A 132 11.21 -15.82 3.51
N ARG A 133 12.26 -16.04 2.72
CA ARG A 133 12.20 -16.90 1.52
C ARG A 133 13.60 -17.37 1.12
N GLU A 134 13.69 -18.59 0.62
CA GLU A 134 14.90 -19.09 -0.03
C GLU A 134 14.91 -18.69 -1.51
N GLY A 135 15.93 -17.95 -1.91
CA GLY A 135 16.20 -17.60 -3.30
C GLY A 135 17.32 -18.47 -3.88
N THR A 136 17.69 -18.23 -5.14
CA THR A 136 18.78 -18.95 -5.82
C THR A 136 20.15 -18.78 -5.17
N LYS A 137 20.34 -17.68 -4.41
CA LYS A 137 21.56 -17.39 -3.64
C LYS A 137 21.43 -17.69 -2.14
N GLY A 138 20.45 -18.52 -1.75
CA GLY A 138 20.14 -18.84 -0.37
C GLY A 138 19.04 -17.96 0.24
N TRP A 139 18.94 -17.97 1.56
CA TRP A 139 17.87 -17.29 2.30
C TRP A 139 17.96 -15.77 2.16
N LEU A 140 16.86 -15.15 1.71
CA LEU A 140 16.65 -13.71 1.83
C LEU A 140 16.51 -13.36 3.31
N THR A 141 17.37 -12.47 3.77
CA THR A 141 17.54 -12.08 5.17
C THR A 141 17.77 -10.57 5.29
N SER A 142 17.27 -9.98 6.36
CA SER A 142 17.41 -8.55 6.69
C SER A 142 17.01 -8.33 8.15
N ARG A 143 17.30 -7.15 8.71
CA ARG A 143 16.90 -6.79 10.08
C ARG A 143 15.61 -6.01 10.05
N PHE A 144 14.69 -6.36 10.93
CA PHE A 144 13.39 -5.71 11.04
C PHE A 144 13.07 -5.31 12.47
N LEU A 145 12.22 -4.31 12.56
CA LEU A 145 11.56 -3.87 13.76
C LEU A 145 10.08 -3.64 13.46
N SER A 146 9.20 -4.02 14.38
CA SER A 146 7.80 -3.61 14.36
C SER A 146 7.43 -2.91 15.65
N VAL A 147 6.80 -1.76 15.55
CA VAL A 147 6.28 -0.99 16.70
C VAL A 147 4.85 -0.54 16.43
N ARG A 148 4.05 -0.36 17.48
CA ARG A 148 2.70 0.20 17.36
C ARG A 148 2.80 1.72 17.38
N VAL A 149 2.18 2.38 16.41
CA VAL A 149 2.20 3.84 16.28
C VAL A 149 0.84 4.34 15.80
N ARG A 150 0.58 5.63 15.98
CA ARG A 150 -0.54 6.31 15.32
C ARG A 150 0.01 7.24 14.24
N PRO A 151 -0.43 7.15 12.98
CA PRO A 151 -0.08 8.13 11.96
C PRO A 151 -0.44 9.55 12.41
N SER A 152 0.39 10.54 12.11
CA SER A 152 0.19 11.92 12.59
C SER A 152 -0.56 12.81 11.60
N HIS A 153 -1.22 12.26 10.58
CA HIS A 153 -2.13 13.06 9.76
C HIS A 153 -3.26 13.64 10.65
N GLY A 154 -3.89 14.73 10.22
CA GLY A 154 -4.82 15.47 11.08
C GLY A 154 -4.17 16.35 12.17
N TYR A 155 -2.90 16.13 12.54
CA TYR A 155 -2.19 16.96 13.55
C TYR A 155 -2.24 18.46 13.24
N HIS A 156 -1.93 18.84 12.00
CA HIS A 156 -1.97 20.25 11.56
C HIS A 156 -3.39 20.81 11.46
N ALA A 157 -4.39 19.94 11.22
CA ALA A 157 -5.80 20.31 11.21
C ALA A 157 -6.42 20.40 12.62
N GLY A 158 -5.71 19.91 13.65
CA GLY A 158 -6.24 19.78 15.00
C GLY A 158 -7.30 18.68 15.11
N GLU A 159 -7.16 17.61 14.33
CA GLU A 159 -8.01 16.42 14.38
C GLU A 159 -7.49 15.43 15.43
N PRO A 160 -8.32 14.46 15.88
CA PRO A 160 -7.86 13.45 16.84
C PRO A 160 -6.74 12.57 16.25
N PRO A 161 -5.89 11.96 17.09
CA PRO A 161 -4.89 11.01 16.62
C PRO A 161 -5.56 9.84 15.89
N HIS A 162 -4.99 9.45 14.75
CA HIS A 162 -5.50 8.31 13.98
C HIS A 162 -5.43 7.01 14.76
N LYS A 163 -6.09 6.00 14.21
CA LYS A 163 -6.05 4.65 14.77
C LYS A 163 -4.61 4.13 14.85
N GLU A 164 -4.39 3.24 15.80
CA GLU A 164 -3.09 2.63 15.98
C GLU A 164 -2.87 1.51 14.95
N VAL A 165 -1.73 1.58 14.26
CA VAL A 165 -1.30 0.61 13.25
C VAL A 165 0.09 0.07 13.60
N TRP A 166 0.50 -0.99 12.93
CA TRP A 166 1.89 -1.43 12.96
C TRP A 166 2.74 -0.53 12.05
N LEU A 167 3.88 -0.06 12.56
CA LEU A 167 4.99 0.44 11.76
C LEU A 167 6.03 -0.68 11.65
N LEU A 168 6.18 -1.25 10.46
CA LEU A 168 7.25 -2.19 10.13
C LEU A 168 8.39 -1.43 9.47
N ILE A 169 9.61 -1.67 9.95
CA ILE A 169 10.82 -1.00 9.46
C ILE A 169 11.83 -2.06 9.07
N GLU A 170 12.44 -1.89 7.91
CA GLU A 170 13.56 -2.69 7.44
C GLU A 170 14.85 -1.87 7.49
N TRP A 171 15.87 -2.44 8.13
CA TRP A 171 17.22 -1.88 8.16
C TRP A 171 18.23 -2.98 7.83
N PRO A 172 18.61 -3.13 6.56
CA PRO A 172 19.64 -4.08 6.16
C PRO A 172 20.95 -3.83 6.93
N ALA A 173 21.74 -4.89 7.17
CA ALA A 173 22.95 -4.79 7.99
C ALA A 173 24.03 -3.92 7.37
N GLU A 174 24.09 -3.90 6.04
CA GLU A 174 25.09 -3.19 5.24
C GLU A 174 24.73 -1.73 4.97
N GLU A 175 23.51 -1.32 5.33
CA GLU A 175 23.01 0.02 5.06
C GLU A 175 23.26 0.96 6.26
N PRO A 176 23.73 2.20 6.03
CA PRO A 176 24.00 3.14 7.11
C PRO A 176 22.73 3.60 7.82
N GLU A 177 21.58 3.52 7.16
CA GLU A 177 20.28 3.97 7.67
C GLU A 177 19.14 2.99 7.30
N PRO A 178 17.99 3.02 8.00
CA PRO A 178 16.85 2.19 7.64
C PRO A 178 16.25 2.59 6.29
N THR A 179 15.96 1.59 5.45
CA THR A 179 15.69 1.80 4.01
C THR A 179 14.22 1.67 3.63
N LYS A 180 13.42 0.87 4.36
CA LYS A 180 11.99 0.68 4.04
C LYS A 180 11.13 0.81 5.27
N TYR A 181 9.98 1.44 5.10
CA TYR A 181 9.00 1.70 6.14
C TYR A 181 7.62 1.31 5.60
N PHE A 182 6.80 0.70 6.45
CA PHE A 182 5.44 0.30 6.09
C PHE A 182 4.46 0.60 7.23
N PHE A 183 3.29 1.12 6.90
CA PHE A 183 2.13 1.04 7.77
C PHE A 183 1.33 -0.22 7.49
N CYS A 184 1.02 -0.98 8.53
CA CYS A 184 0.18 -2.15 8.44
C CYS A 184 -1.01 -2.06 9.39
N ASP A 185 -2.20 -1.95 8.80
CA ASP A 185 -3.46 -2.16 9.51
C ASP A 185 -3.78 -3.66 9.53
N LEU A 186 -3.14 -4.34 10.48
CA LEU A 186 -3.20 -5.78 10.67
C LEU A 186 -3.42 -6.10 12.16
N PRO A 187 -3.96 -7.29 12.49
CA PRO A 187 -4.27 -7.64 13.88
C PRO A 187 -3.10 -7.42 14.84
N PRO A 188 -3.35 -6.97 16.08
CA PRO A 188 -2.30 -6.77 17.09
C PRO A 188 -1.66 -8.08 17.54
N THR A 189 -2.25 -9.23 17.20
CA THR A 189 -1.69 -10.57 17.44
C THR A 189 -0.65 -10.98 16.40
N TYR A 190 -0.49 -10.24 15.30
CA TYR A 190 0.48 -10.58 14.26
C TYR A 190 1.91 -10.47 14.78
N THR A 191 2.68 -11.53 14.59
CA THR A 191 4.11 -11.54 14.93
C THR A 191 4.92 -10.74 13.91
N LEU A 192 6.11 -10.30 14.31
CA LEU A 192 7.06 -9.65 13.39
C LEU A 192 7.30 -10.47 12.12
N ARG A 193 7.43 -11.80 12.25
CA ARG A 193 7.62 -12.70 11.09
C ARG A 193 6.42 -12.66 10.14
N ARG A 194 5.19 -12.60 10.66
CA ARG A 194 3.97 -12.50 9.84
C ARG A 194 3.90 -11.14 9.12
N LEU A 195 4.22 -10.04 9.81
CA LEU A 195 4.30 -8.71 9.21
C LEU A 195 5.32 -8.65 8.06
N VAL A 196 6.54 -9.16 8.29
CA VAL A 196 7.60 -9.24 7.26
C VAL A 196 7.12 -10.08 6.08
N ARG A 197 6.49 -11.21 6.33
CA ARG A 197 6.03 -12.09 5.25
C ARG A 197 4.97 -11.42 4.37
N VAL A 198 4.00 -10.74 4.98
CA VAL A 198 2.96 -9.98 4.26
C VAL A 198 3.59 -8.87 3.41
N THR A 199 4.49 -8.05 3.97
CA THR A 199 5.10 -6.95 3.20
C THR A 199 6.03 -7.46 2.10
N LYS A 200 6.70 -8.59 2.30
CA LYS A 200 7.58 -9.20 1.28
C LYS A 200 6.83 -9.91 0.16
N CYS A 201 5.53 -10.18 0.30
CA CYS A 201 4.69 -10.61 -0.84
C CYS A 201 4.63 -9.53 -1.93
N ARG A 202 4.91 -8.26 -1.62
CA ARG A 202 5.02 -7.20 -2.64
C ARG A 202 6.05 -7.51 -3.72
N TRP A 203 7.13 -8.24 -3.40
CA TRP A 203 8.13 -8.61 -4.41
C TRP A 203 7.52 -9.42 -5.57
N ALA A 204 6.48 -10.22 -5.30
CA ALA A 204 5.78 -10.95 -6.36
C ALA A 204 5.18 -9.98 -7.39
N ILE A 205 4.64 -8.83 -6.94
CA ILE A 205 4.12 -7.79 -7.83
C ILE A 205 5.23 -7.27 -8.74
N GLU A 206 6.41 -6.95 -8.20
CA GLU A 206 7.53 -6.44 -9.00
C GLU A 206 8.02 -7.47 -10.02
N GLN A 207 8.08 -8.75 -9.64
CA GLN A 207 8.42 -9.84 -10.54
C GLN A 207 7.36 -10.03 -11.64
N ASP A 208 6.08 -10.04 -11.28
CA ASP A 208 4.97 -10.17 -12.23
C ASP A 208 5.00 -9.02 -13.24
N TYR A 209 5.18 -7.77 -12.78
CA TYR A 209 5.32 -6.60 -13.64
C TYR A 209 6.51 -6.72 -14.61
N HIS A 210 7.64 -7.27 -14.17
CA HIS A 210 8.80 -7.47 -15.02
C HIS A 210 8.51 -8.51 -16.11
N GLN A 211 7.93 -9.66 -15.76
CA GLN A 211 7.55 -10.69 -16.72
C GLN A 211 6.52 -10.19 -17.73
N LEU A 212 5.55 -9.42 -17.25
CA LEU A 212 4.51 -8.84 -18.11
C LEU A 212 5.07 -7.93 -19.18
N LYS A 213 6.07 -7.11 -18.84
CA LYS A 213 6.72 -6.22 -19.81
C LYS A 213 7.68 -6.99 -20.71
N GLU A 214 8.70 -7.60 -20.13
CA GLU A 214 9.82 -8.17 -20.88
C GLU A 214 9.45 -9.44 -21.66
N GLU A 215 8.55 -10.28 -21.13
CA GLU A 215 8.22 -11.55 -21.76
C GLU A 215 6.90 -11.49 -22.55
N LEU A 216 5.95 -10.66 -22.12
CA LEU A 216 4.58 -10.64 -22.67
C LEU A 216 4.18 -9.32 -23.34
N GLY A 217 5.09 -8.35 -23.39
CA GLY A 217 4.91 -7.11 -24.14
C GLY A 217 3.78 -6.23 -23.62
N LEU A 218 3.58 -6.17 -22.30
CA LEU A 218 2.58 -5.29 -21.67
C LEU A 218 2.69 -3.83 -22.15
N ASP A 219 3.92 -3.36 -22.40
CA ASP A 219 4.25 -2.02 -22.86
C ASP A 219 4.53 -1.92 -24.37
N HIS A 220 4.26 -2.98 -25.15
CA HIS A 220 4.40 -2.98 -26.61
C HIS A 220 3.16 -2.45 -27.35
N TYR A 221 2.11 -2.03 -26.63
CA TYR A 221 0.90 -1.49 -27.27
C TYR A 221 1.14 -0.09 -27.85
N GLU A 222 1.08 0.03 -29.18
CA GLU A 222 1.27 1.30 -29.91
C GLU A 222 -0.05 1.89 -30.46
N GLY A 223 -1.17 1.22 -30.21
CA GLY A 223 -2.48 1.72 -30.63
C GLY A 223 -2.94 2.95 -29.83
N ARG A 224 -4.00 3.60 -30.29
CA ARG A 224 -4.55 4.83 -29.68
C ARG A 224 -5.99 4.69 -29.20
N THR A 225 -6.58 3.52 -29.33
CA THR A 225 -7.99 3.31 -28.99
C THR A 225 -8.14 2.80 -27.57
N TRP A 226 -9.11 3.33 -26.84
CA TRP A 226 -9.44 2.92 -25.48
C TRP A 226 -9.70 1.41 -25.40
N ALA A 227 -10.55 0.89 -26.28
CA ALA A 227 -10.85 -0.53 -26.35
C ALA A 227 -9.61 -1.37 -26.72
N GLY A 228 -8.78 -0.89 -27.64
CA GLY A 228 -7.56 -1.59 -28.06
C GLY A 228 -6.59 -1.78 -26.90
N TRP A 229 -6.37 -0.73 -26.08
CA TRP A 229 -5.51 -0.84 -24.90
C TRP A 229 -6.08 -1.86 -23.89
N HIS A 230 -7.39 -1.82 -23.63
CA HIS A 230 -8.04 -2.75 -22.69
C HIS A 230 -7.99 -4.19 -23.18
N HIS A 231 -8.16 -4.43 -24.49
CA HIS A 231 -8.02 -5.75 -25.09
C HIS A 231 -6.58 -6.26 -24.95
N HIS A 232 -5.58 -5.44 -25.30
CA HIS A 232 -4.16 -5.80 -25.19
C HIS A 232 -3.81 -6.22 -23.77
N VAL A 233 -4.05 -5.35 -22.79
CA VAL A 233 -3.71 -5.62 -21.38
C VAL A 233 -4.47 -6.83 -20.84
N THR A 234 -5.72 -7.05 -21.25
CA THR A 234 -6.49 -8.24 -20.86
C THR A 234 -5.88 -9.52 -21.43
N LEU A 235 -5.46 -9.53 -22.70
CA LEU A 235 -4.83 -10.70 -23.31
C LEU A 235 -3.45 -10.99 -22.69
N THR A 236 -2.63 -9.96 -22.46
CA THR A 236 -1.35 -10.09 -21.76
C THR A 236 -1.55 -10.68 -20.34
N MET A 237 -2.58 -10.23 -19.62
CA MET A 237 -2.96 -10.80 -18.31
C MET A 237 -3.37 -12.26 -18.37
N LEU A 238 -4.17 -12.65 -19.36
CA LEU A 238 -4.59 -14.05 -19.53
C LEU A 238 -3.40 -14.95 -19.84
N ALA A 239 -2.49 -14.49 -20.71
CA ALA A 239 -1.26 -15.21 -21.03
C ALA A 239 -0.36 -15.38 -19.79
N HIS A 240 -0.18 -14.30 -19.01
CA HIS A 240 0.59 -14.35 -17.76
C HIS A 240 -0.01 -15.31 -16.74
N ALA A 241 -1.34 -15.27 -16.56
CA ALA A 241 -2.04 -16.18 -15.66
C ALA A 241 -1.86 -17.64 -16.11
N PHE A 242 -1.98 -17.93 -17.40
CA PHE A 242 -1.74 -19.27 -17.95
C PHE A 242 -0.31 -19.74 -17.66
N LEU A 243 0.71 -18.95 -18.01
CA LEU A 243 2.12 -19.31 -17.77
C LEU A 243 2.44 -19.48 -16.29
N THR A 244 1.89 -18.63 -15.44
CA THR A 244 2.03 -18.73 -13.98
C THR A 244 1.45 -20.05 -13.47
N LEU A 245 0.26 -20.44 -13.94
CA LEU A 245 -0.38 -21.70 -13.56
C LEU A 245 0.38 -22.92 -14.09
N GLU A 246 0.89 -22.90 -15.32
CA GLU A 246 1.72 -23.98 -15.88
C GLU A 246 3.06 -24.12 -15.14
N ALA A 247 3.71 -22.99 -14.80
CA ALA A 247 4.91 -23.00 -13.97
C ALA A 247 4.64 -23.55 -12.56
N GLN A 248 3.44 -23.32 -12.01
CA GLN A 248 3.04 -23.91 -10.73
C GLN A 248 2.80 -25.42 -10.84
N ARG A 249 2.16 -25.90 -11.92
CA ARG A 249 1.90 -27.33 -12.16
C ARG A 249 3.18 -28.15 -12.29
N THR A 250 4.21 -27.57 -12.90
CA THR A 250 5.49 -28.23 -13.18
C THR A 250 6.48 -28.15 -12.00
N LYS A 251 6.21 -27.33 -10.99
CA LYS A 251 7.08 -27.18 -9.82
C LYS A 251 6.52 -27.93 -8.61
N THR A 252 7.26 -28.92 -8.12
CA THR A 252 6.92 -29.71 -6.92
C THR A 252 7.02 -28.95 -5.58
N HIS A 253 7.63 -27.74 -5.55
CA HIS A 253 7.88 -27.01 -4.30
C HIS A 253 7.74 -25.49 -4.43
N PHE A 254 6.62 -24.99 -4.98
CA PHE A 254 6.40 -23.55 -5.08
C PHE A 254 5.30 -23.07 -4.15
N TRP A 255 5.47 -23.12 -2.82
CA TRP A 255 4.86 -22.15 -1.91
C TRP A 255 5.63 -22.05 -0.59
N VAL A 256 5.78 -20.82 -0.12
CA VAL A 256 5.76 -20.55 1.31
C VAL A 256 4.31 -20.76 1.72
N ASP A 257 4.00 -21.89 2.35
CA ASP A 257 2.67 -22.23 2.84
C ASP A 257 2.20 -21.14 3.82
N PRO A 258 1.10 -20.38 3.57
CA PRO A 258 0.50 -19.61 4.64
C PRO A 258 0.24 -20.62 5.77
N ALA A 259 0.74 -20.33 6.97
CA ALA A 259 0.74 -21.31 8.05
C ALA A 259 -0.62 -22.00 8.12
N SER A 260 -0.59 -23.33 8.16
CA SER A 260 -1.67 -24.23 8.55
C SER A 260 -2.24 -23.94 9.94
N ASP A 261 -1.70 -22.92 10.61
CA ASP A 261 -2.01 -22.52 11.97
C ASP A 261 -2.87 -21.25 11.92
N ALA A 262 -4.01 -21.35 11.24
CA ALA A 262 -5.16 -20.50 11.47
C ALA A 262 -6.10 -21.25 12.42
N PRO A 263 -6.56 -20.68 13.55
CA PRO A 263 -7.93 -20.96 13.97
C PRO A 263 -8.90 -20.43 12.90
#